data_AF-A0A924YDW4-F1
#
_entry.id   AF-A0A924YDW4-F1
#
_cell.length_a   1.000
_cell.length_b   1.000
_cell.length_c   1.000
_cell.angle_alpha   90.00
_cell.angle_beta   90.00
_cell.angle_gamma   90.00
#
_symmetry.space_group_name_H-M   'P 1'
#
loop_
_entity.id
_entity.type
_entity.pdbx_description
1 polymer ?
#
loop_
_entity_poly.entity_id
_entity_poly.type
_entity_poly.pdbx_seq_one_letter_code
_entity_poly.pdbx_strand_id
1 'polypeptide(L)'
;MSKDFQADLHEVLSWRISPPDTILAKCVEITREAGIKTYDDLFRVIRSNRTEPELRAAACQLLGKIGSMADKRRTSGPLIDALKSDYIEVRTAAASSLASMPNPVAIDALLAALQKADTEIEDGTYNFERLWILSALGNIENQRAVAPLIDIAHDKQRDGRTRNAAIRALMGNSLGIDALIQIMIDESEEPQVRGDATEALGSARDGEAERVLPLIITALSHPLPDLRFWASFALTDLLQAFKNPEIFITFGALAALNRIATDDKIILPGWWAVRDEAIAAIEYCHHRLRTKKRYSSPNTHFLGPVLGQDQQWTRTPSETQPESFYLPTFTTWSMTVDEFMKHMRKRWKRVKFNMRQPAADYLLIDFEFKFSGKLITGGLQRNGYTLTINGERRAIIQFALWWKTIVPPEHTLYLDAWTDGYADLDRFSSEAEIHKALSTYRRGAYDKEVN
;
A
#
# COMPACT_ATOMS: atom_id res chain seq x y z
N MET A 1 24.22 31.97 3.68
CA MET A 1 23.89 33.30 3.13
C MET A 1 22.41 33.29 2.81
N SER A 2 21.58 33.88 3.68
CA SER A 2 20.15 34.00 3.40
C SER A 2 19.97 34.93 2.22
N LYS A 3 19.17 34.53 1.22
CA LYS A 3 18.46 35.49 0.40
C LYS A 3 17.76 36.47 1.34
N ASP A 4 17.73 37.74 0.95
CA ASP A 4 17.17 38.79 1.78
C ASP A 4 15.69 38.46 2.06
N PHE A 5 15.36 38.13 3.30
CA PHE A 5 14.06 37.54 3.66
C PHE A 5 12.90 38.46 3.25
N GLN A 6 13.09 39.77 3.29
CA GLN A 6 12.13 40.76 2.78
C GLN A 6 11.91 40.67 1.27
N ALA A 7 12.93 40.29 0.50
CA ALA A 7 12.80 40.05 -0.93
C ALA A 7 11.88 38.85 -1.21
N ASP A 8 11.92 37.79 -0.40
CA ASP A 8 11.02 36.64 -0.56
C ASP A 8 9.54 37.03 -0.29
N LEU A 9 9.29 37.87 0.72
CA LEU A 9 7.95 38.41 0.99
C LEU A 9 7.47 39.30 -0.17
N HIS A 10 8.33 40.21 -0.64
CA HIS A 10 8.01 41.06 -1.78
C HIS A 10 7.77 40.26 -3.06
N GLU A 11 8.57 39.22 -3.30
CA GLU A 11 8.40 38.30 -4.41
C GLU A 11 7.01 37.66 -4.36
N VAL A 12 6.65 37.02 -3.24
CA VAL A 12 5.34 36.35 -3.10
C VAL A 12 4.17 37.35 -3.21
N LEU A 13 4.28 38.53 -2.61
CA LEU A 13 3.26 39.57 -2.72
C LEU A 13 3.14 40.16 -4.13
N SER A 14 4.22 40.13 -4.92
CA SER A 14 4.26 40.63 -6.30
C SER A 14 3.67 39.68 -7.33
N TRP A 15 3.41 38.42 -6.95
CA TRP A 15 2.81 37.45 -7.86
C TRP A 15 1.47 37.97 -8.38
N ARG A 16 1.43 38.24 -9.70
CA ARG A 16 0.19 38.46 -10.46
C ARG A 16 -0.34 37.08 -10.84
N ILE A 17 -1.30 36.59 -10.07
CA ILE A 17 -1.84 35.24 -10.23
C ILE A 17 -3.17 35.35 -10.99
N SER A 18 -3.29 34.66 -12.13
CA SER A 18 -4.53 34.40 -12.88
C SER A 18 -4.62 32.90 -13.15
N PRO A 19 -5.79 32.21 -13.08
CA PRO A 19 -7.10 32.57 -12.48
C PRO A 19 -7.13 32.34 -10.94
N PRO A 20 -8.27 32.58 -10.25
CA PRO A 20 -8.41 32.64 -8.78
C PRO A 20 -8.26 31.31 -8.01
N ASP A 21 -7.93 30.20 -8.66
CA ASP A 21 -8.22 28.86 -8.13
C ASP A 21 -7.17 28.32 -7.13
N THR A 22 -6.19 29.13 -6.72
CA THR A 22 -5.25 28.72 -5.67
C THR A 22 -5.56 29.42 -4.36
N ILE A 23 -5.69 28.64 -3.28
CA ILE A 23 -5.91 29.15 -1.91
C ILE A 23 -4.86 30.23 -1.56
N LEU A 24 -3.63 30.06 -2.04
CA LEU A 24 -2.54 31.03 -1.86
C LEU A 24 -2.80 32.38 -2.54
N ALA A 25 -3.41 32.41 -3.73
CA ALA A 25 -3.73 33.68 -4.42
C ALA A 25 -4.72 34.51 -3.60
N LYS A 26 -5.77 33.87 -3.08
CA LYS A 26 -6.72 34.50 -2.17
C LYS A 26 -6.03 35.02 -0.90
N CYS A 27 -5.11 34.24 -0.32
CA CYS A 27 -4.36 34.68 0.86
C CYS A 27 -3.46 35.90 0.57
N VAL A 28 -2.81 35.94 -0.60
CA VAL A 28 -1.99 37.08 -1.03
C VAL A 28 -2.84 38.33 -1.26
N GLU A 29 -4.05 38.20 -1.81
CA GLU A 29 -4.97 39.31 -2.00
C GLU A 29 -5.45 39.89 -0.65
N ILE A 30 -5.98 39.05 0.24
CA ILE A 30 -6.44 39.45 1.58
C ILE A 30 -5.34 40.17 2.36
N THR A 31 -4.13 39.61 2.35
CA THR A 31 -2.99 40.20 3.08
C THR A 31 -2.53 41.53 2.46
N ARG A 32 -2.60 41.68 1.12
CA ARG A 32 -2.29 42.92 0.41
C ARG A 32 -3.31 44.02 0.70
N GLU A 33 -4.60 43.69 0.68
CA GLU A 33 -5.69 44.62 1.01
C GLU A 33 -5.61 45.11 2.45
N ALA A 34 -5.20 44.25 3.38
CA ALA A 34 -4.92 44.60 4.76
C ALA A 34 -3.64 45.46 4.94
N GLY A 35 -2.93 45.79 3.86
CA GLY A 35 -1.76 46.66 3.88
C GLY A 35 -0.51 46.02 4.50
N ILE A 36 -0.44 44.69 4.54
CA ILE A 36 0.71 43.95 5.06
C ILE A 36 1.88 44.13 4.09
N LYS A 37 2.97 44.71 4.58
CA LYS A 37 4.17 45.00 3.76
C LYS A 37 5.44 44.38 4.33
N THR A 38 5.43 44.02 5.62
CA THR A 38 6.61 43.52 6.33
C THR A 38 6.30 42.25 7.11
N TYR A 39 7.36 41.53 7.51
CA TYR A 39 7.22 40.41 8.44
C TYR A 39 6.65 40.82 9.80
N ASP A 40 7.01 42.00 10.30
CA ASP A 40 6.50 42.47 11.58
C ASP A 40 4.99 42.76 11.51
N ASP A 41 4.47 43.11 10.32
CA ASP A 41 3.03 43.18 10.08
C ASP A 41 2.40 41.77 10.09
N LEU A 42 2.99 40.80 9.38
CA LEU A 42 2.53 39.40 9.40
C LEU A 42 2.50 38.83 10.81
N PHE A 43 3.59 38.97 11.56
CA PHE A 43 3.72 38.44 12.91
C PHE A 43 2.71 39.05 13.86
N ARG A 44 2.48 40.36 13.73
CA ARG A 44 1.50 41.09 14.55
C ARG A 44 0.08 40.66 14.23
N VAL A 45 -0.26 40.53 12.95
CA VAL A 45 -1.57 40.06 12.49
C VAL A 45 -1.85 38.65 13.02
N ILE A 46 -0.90 37.73 12.84
CA ILE A 46 -1.06 36.33 13.26
C ILE A 46 -1.31 36.21 14.78
N ARG A 47 -0.54 36.95 15.58
CA ARG A 47 -0.59 36.91 17.06
C ARG A 47 -1.73 37.72 17.66
N SER A 48 -2.38 38.59 16.90
CA SER A 48 -3.44 39.46 17.41
C SER A 48 -4.77 38.72 17.47
N ASN A 49 -5.30 38.52 18.68
CA ASN A 49 -6.65 37.98 18.87
C ASN A 49 -7.76 38.97 18.46
N ARG A 50 -7.42 40.23 18.15
CA ARG A 50 -8.37 41.26 17.70
C ARG A 50 -8.50 41.32 16.18
N THR A 51 -7.65 40.62 15.45
CA THR A 51 -7.65 40.62 13.99
C THR A 51 -8.60 39.56 13.46
N GLU A 52 -9.29 39.86 12.36
CA GLU A 52 -10.27 38.96 11.78
C GLU A 52 -9.65 37.59 11.46
N PRO A 53 -10.34 36.47 11.77
CA PRO A 53 -9.79 35.13 11.59
C PRO A 53 -9.38 34.82 10.15
N GLU A 54 -10.12 35.32 9.15
CA GLU A 54 -9.80 35.13 7.74
C GLU A 54 -8.45 35.75 7.38
N LEU A 55 -8.20 36.99 7.82
CA LEU A 55 -6.91 37.66 7.62
C LEU A 55 -5.77 36.95 8.36
N ARG A 56 -6.02 36.45 9.58
CA ARG A 56 -5.04 35.67 10.36
C ARG A 56 -4.68 34.36 9.68
N ALA A 57 -5.68 33.63 9.17
CA ALA A 57 -5.48 32.39 8.44
C ALA A 57 -4.72 32.64 7.12
N ALA A 58 -5.08 33.69 6.38
CA ALA A 58 -4.37 34.10 5.17
C ALA A 58 -2.90 34.47 5.46
N ALA A 59 -2.65 35.20 6.54
CA ALA A 59 -1.30 35.53 6.99
C ALA A 59 -0.50 34.28 7.40
N CYS A 60 -1.12 33.29 8.05
CA CYS A 60 -0.47 32.01 8.37
C CYS A 60 -0.04 31.28 7.11
N GLN A 61 -0.94 31.12 6.13
CA GLN A 61 -0.63 30.42 4.87
C GLN A 61 0.47 31.13 4.08
N LEU A 62 0.42 32.46 4.01
CA LEU A 62 1.45 33.26 3.36
C LEU A 62 2.81 33.07 4.07
N LEU A 63 2.82 33.11 5.40
CA LEU A 63 4.03 32.90 6.19
C LEU A 63 4.60 31.48 6.04
N GLY A 64 3.74 30.47 5.93
CA GLY A 64 4.10 29.09 5.60
C GLY A 64 4.76 28.97 4.24
N LYS A 65 4.17 29.59 3.21
CA LYS A 65 4.75 29.60 1.87
C LYS A 65 6.13 30.23 1.86
N ILE A 66 6.26 31.38 2.51
CA ILE A 66 7.53 32.10 2.59
C ILE A 66 8.59 31.27 3.31
N GLY A 67 8.27 30.73 4.49
CA GLY A 67 9.24 29.94 5.24
C GLY A 67 9.58 28.60 4.57
N SER A 68 8.74 28.08 3.66
CA SER A 68 9.11 26.93 2.81
C SER A 68 10.22 27.27 1.81
N MET A 69 10.28 28.53 1.39
CA MET A 69 11.29 29.07 0.45
C MET A 69 12.53 29.64 1.16
N ALA A 70 12.39 29.95 2.45
CA ALA A 70 13.35 30.73 3.22
C ALA A 70 13.62 30.14 4.63
N ASP A 71 13.87 30.97 5.65
CA ASP A 71 14.25 30.51 6.99
C ASP A 71 13.04 29.99 7.81
N LYS A 72 12.86 28.67 7.77
CA LYS A 72 11.85 27.91 8.53
C LYS A 72 11.85 28.21 10.03
N ARG A 73 13.02 28.52 10.63
CA ARG A 73 13.09 28.75 12.09
C ARG A 73 12.41 30.05 12.47
N ARG A 74 12.59 31.09 11.67
CA ARG A 74 12.04 32.43 11.93
C ARG A 74 10.53 32.48 11.72
N THR A 75 9.98 31.64 10.85
CA THR A 75 8.52 31.56 10.58
C THR A 75 7.77 30.64 11.54
N SER A 76 8.44 29.66 12.14
CA SER A 76 7.77 28.67 13.00
C SER A 76 7.13 29.29 14.25
N GLY A 77 7.81 30.23 14.93
CA GLY A 77 7.33 30.82 16.18
C GLY A 77 5.91 31.44 16.09
N PRO A 78 5.66 32.39 15.17
CA PRO A 78 4.33 32.97 14.97
C PRO A 78 3.25 31.93 14.61
N LEU A 79 3.60 30.90 13.82
CA LEU A 79 2.64 29.83 13.48
C LEU A 79 2.34 28.93 14.68
N ILE A 80 3.33 28.68 15.54
CA ILE A 80 3.14 27.94 16.80
C ILE A 80 2.23 28.71 17.76
N ASP A 81 2.35 30.05 17.78
CA ASP A 81 1.41 30.89 18.53
C ASP A 81 -0.01 30.79 17.94
N ALA A 82 -0.13 30.73 16.61
CA ALA A 82 -1.40 30.62 15.91
C ALA A 82 -2.12 29.27 16.11
N LEU A 83 -1.39 28.18 16.39
CA LEU A 83 -1.98 26.90 16.81
C LEU A 83 -2.81 27.02 18.10
N LYS A 84 -2.62 28.07 18.89
CA LYS A 84 -3.36 28.30 20.14
C LYS A 84 -4.58 29.21 19.96
N SER A 85 -4.90 29.60 18.72
CA SER A 85 -6.02 30.49 18.41
C SER A 85 -7.37 29.86 18.76
N ASP A 86 -8.33 30.66 19.23
CA ASP A 86 -9.71 30.19 19.47
C ASP A 86 -10.45 29.81 18.18
N TYR A 87 -10.00 30.35 17.03
CA TYR A 87 -10.59 30.11 15.71
C TYR A 87 -9.95 28.92 14.98
N ILE A 88 -10.76 27.95 14.58
CA ILE A 88 -10.34 26.69 13.96
C ILE A 88 -9.65 26.89 12.60
N GLU A 89 -10.11 27.86 11.81
CA GLU A 89 -9.54 28.23 10.52
C GLU A 89 -8.09 28.74 10.65
N VAL A 90 -7.79 29.45 11.74
CA VAL A 90 -6.43 29.93 12.03
C VAL A 90 -5.55 28.77 12.47
N ARG A 91 -6.05 27.88 13.35
CA ARG A 91 -5.30 26.69 13.80
C ARG A 91 -4.98 25.76 12.64
N THR A 92 -5.95 25.54 11.74
CA THR A 92 -5.80 24.67 10.56
C THR A 92 -4.80 25.25 9.56
N ALA A 93 -4.88 26.56 9.29
CA ALA A 93 -3.92 27.26 8.43
C ALA A 93 -2.50 27.21 9.02
N ALA A 94 -2.37 27.38 10.34
CA ALA A 94 -1.09 27.29 11.03
C ALA A 94 -0.50 25.87 10.98
N ALA A 95 -1.30 24.84 11.26
CA ALA A 95 -0.87 23.45 11.20
C ALA A 95 -0.40 23.05 9.79
N SER A 96 -1.19 23.40 8.76
CA SER A 96 -0.83 23.15 7.36
C SER A 96 0.46 23.87 6.95
N SER A 97 0.61 25.12 7.40
CA SER A 97 1.81 25.92 7.16
C SER A 97 3.05 25.30 7.81
N LEU A 98 2.93 24.84 9.06
CA LEU A 98 4.00 24.14 9.76
C LEU A 98 4.37 22.81 9.08
N ALA A 99 3.38 22.07 8.57
CA ALA A 99 3.62 20.84 7.81
C ALA A 99 4.39 21.06 6.51
N SER A 100 4.10 22.14 5.79
CA SER A 100 4.87 22.53 4.59
C SER A 100 6.30 23.01 4.87
N MET A 101 6.65 23.21 6.15
CA MET A 101 7.96 23.70 6.60
C MET A 101 8.59 22.78 7.64
N PRO A 102 8.74 21.48 7.33
CA PRO A 102 9.08 20.48 8.33
C PRO A 102 10.43 20.81 8.97
N ASN A 103 10.39 20.95 10.29
CA ASN A 103 11.53 21.11 11.16
C ASN A 103 11.18 20.58 12.57
N PRO A 104 12.16 20.22 13.40
CA PRO A 104 11.91 19.65 14.72
C PRO A 104 10.92 20.44 15.58
N VAL A 105 11.04 21.77 15.61
CA VAL A 105 10.19 22.64 16.45
C VAL A 105 8.74 22.65 15.95
N ALA A 106 8.53 22.62 14.64
CA ALA A 106 7.20 22.50 14.05
C ALA A 106 6.52 21.17 14.41
N ILE A 107 7.28 20.07 14.38
CA ILE A 107 6.76 18.73 14.74
C ILE A 107 6.38 18.69 16.22
N ASP A 108 7.26 19.14 17.11
CA ASP A 108 7.00 19.15 18.54
C ASP A 108 5.77 20.02 18.87
N ALA A 109 5.58 21.13 18.17
CA ALA A 109 4.41 21.99 18.34
C ALA A 109 3.11 21.36 17.83
N LEU A 110 3.14 20.66 16.69
CA LEU A 110 1.98 19.91 16.17
C LEU A 110 1.59 18.77 17.12
N LEU A 111 2.56 18.04 17.67
CA LEU A 111 2.31 16.99 18.67
C LEU A 111 1.71 17.57 19.96
N ALA A 112 2.21 18.71 20.44
CA ALA A 112 1.64 19.39 21.60
C ALA A 112 0.21 19.90 21.33
N ALA A 113 -0.06 20.42 20.14
CA ALA A 113 -1.41 20.84 19.73
C ALA A 113 -2.38 19.64 19.67
N LEU A 114 -1.91 18.49 19.17
CA LEU A 114 -2.69 17.26 19.16
C LEU A 114 -3.06 16.80 20.58
N GLN A 115 -2.11 16.81 21.50
CA GLN A 115 -2.35 16.45 22.90
C GLN A 115 -3.33 17.42 23.60
N LYS A 116 -3.26 18.71 23.28
CA LYS A 116 -4.20 19.69 23.79
C LYS A 116 -5.61 19.44 23.25
N ALA A 117 -5.72 19.26 21.93
CA ALA A 117 -6.97 18.90 21.27
C ALA A 117 -7.54 17.58 21.81
N ASP A 118 -6.69 16.69 22.34
CA ASP A 118 -7.07 15.47 23.05
C ASP A 118 -7.82 15.72 24.37
N THR A 119 -7.37 16.72 25.13
CA THR A 119 -7.93 17.05 26.45
C THR A 119 -9.20 17.92 26.41
N GLU A 120 -9.43 18.65 25.31
CA GLU A 120 -10.54 19.60 25.18
C GLU A 120 -11.84 18.97 24.61
N ILE A 121 -12.04 17.65 24.70
CA ILE A 121 -13.33 17.04 24.31
C ILE A 121 -14.38 17.41 25.36
N GLU A 122 -15.06 18.52 25.14
CA GLU A 122 -16.33 18.77 25.78
C GLU A 122 -17.45 18.15 24.90
N ASP A 123 -18.14 17.18 25.47
CA ASP A 123 -19.49 16.75 25.06
C ASP A 123 -19.64 16.11 23.66
N GLY A 124 -18.74 15.19 23.30
CA GLY A 124 -18.94 14.34 22.10
C GLY A 124 -18.92 15.07 20.77
N THR A 125 -18.49 16.34 20.76
CA THR A 125 -18.34 17.14 19.53
C THR A 125 -17.15 16.63 18.73
N TYR A 126 -17.37 16.34 17.44
CA TYR A 126 -16.34 15.92 16.51
C TYR A 126 -15.21 16.95 16.43
N ASN A 127 -14.02 16.59 16.92
CA ASN A 127 -12.87 17.50 16.88
C ASN A 127 -12.13 17.38 15.53
N PHE A 128 -12.59 18.13 14.52
CA PHE A 128 -11.94 18.23 13.21
C PHE A 128 -10.48 18.64 13.31
N GLU A 129 -10.08 19.38 14.35
CA GLU A 129 -8.71 19.84 14.55
C GLU A 129 -7.71 18.69 14.64
N ARG A 130 -8.06 17.60 15.33
CA ARG A 130 -7.19 16.43 15.45
C ARG A 130 -6.90 15.81 14.10
N LEU A 131 -7.94 15.65 13.28
CA LEU A 131 -7.82 15.05 11.95
C LEU A 131 -6.89 15.89 11.06
N TRP A 132 -7.00 17.21 11.15
CA TRP A 132 -6.09 18.12 10.44
C TRP A 132 -4.66 18.04 10.94
N ILE A 133 -4.44 17.98 12.26
CA ILE A 133 -3.09 17.86 12.83
C ILE A 133 -2.47 16.51 12.47
N LEU A 134 -3.22 15.41 12.51
CA LEU A 134 -2.76 14.09 12.09
C LEU A 134 -2.39 14.07 10.60
N SER A 135 -3.23 14.66 9.75
CA SER A 135 -2.93 14.84 8.32
C SER A 135 -1.66 15.67 8.09
N ALA A 136 -1.51 16.78 8.83
CA ALA A 136 -0.31 17.61 8.81
C ALA A 136 0.95 16.83 9.23
N LEU A 137 0.86 16.01 10.29
CA LEU A 137 1.97 15.15 10.76
C LEU A 137 2.35 14.08 9.74
N GLY A 138 1.38 13.48 9.04
CA GLY A 138 1.63 12.50 7.98
C GLY A 138 2.41 13.09 6.81
N ASN A 139 2.04 14.29 6.36
CA ASN A 139 2.69 15.00 5.24
C ASN A 139 4.15 15.39 5.51
N ILE A 140 4.59 15.39 6.77
CA ILE A 140 5.96 15.79 7.15
C ILE A 140 6.98 14.65 6.93
N GLU A 141 6.52 13.39 6.81
CA GLU A 141 7.38 12.18 6.65
C GLU A 141 8.57 12.13 7.64
N ASN A 142 8.39 12.64 8.86
CA ASN A 142 9.47 12.69 9.86
C ASN A 142 9.38 11.56 10.87
N GLN A 143 10.51 10.91 11.13
CA GLN A 143 10.62 9.79 12.07
C GLN A 143 10.12 10.14 13.48
N ARG A 144 10.24 11.40 13.93
CA ARG A 144 9.77 11.83 15.27
C ARG A 144 8.26 11.80 15.42
N ALA A 145 7.51 11.96 14.32
CA ALA A 145 6.05 11.90 14.36
C ALA A 145 5.53 10.45 14.36
N VAL A 146 6.36 9.48 13.94
CA VAL A 146 5.91 8.10 13.74
C VAL A 146 5.46 7.42 15.03
N ALA A 147 6.28 7.45 16.08
CA ALA A 147 5.93 6.78 17.34
C ALA A 147 4.62 7.32 17.95
N PRO A 148 4.40 8.65 18.06
CA PRO A 148 3.11 9.19 18.48
C PRO A 148 1.93 8.77 17.58
N LEU A 149 2.13 8.71 16.26
CA LEU A 149 1.09 8.26 15.33
C LEU A 149 0.75 6.77 15.53
N ILE A 150 1.75 5.93 15.78
CA ILE A 150 1.58 4.51 16.13
C ILE A 150 0.78 4.37 17.42
N ASP A 151 1.12 5.12 18.47
CA ASP A 151 0.41 5.08 19.75
C ASP A 151 -1.08 5.42 19.57
N ILE A 152 -1.39 6.45 18.77
CA ILE A 152 -2.77 6.85 18.47
C ILE A 152 -3.49 5.78 17.64
N ALA A 153 -2.81 5.18 16.65
CA ALA A 153 -3.39 4.14 15.82
C ALA A 153 -3.76 2.88 16.64
N HIS A 154 -2.99 2.53 17.67
CA HIS A 154 -3.26 1.38 18.55
C HIS A 154 -4.20 1.67 19.73
N ASP A 155 -4.51 2.93 20.02
CA ASP A 155 -5.36 3.29 21.15
C ASP A 155 -6.84 3.01 20.87
N LYS A 156 -7.29 1.80 21.22
CA LYS A 156 -8.67 1.32 21.06
C LYS A 156 -9.71 2.12 21.87
N GLN A 157 -9.29 3.00 22.78
CA GLN A 157 -10.24 3.88 23.49
C GLN A 157 -10.56 5.13 22.67
N ARG A 158 -9.79 5.43 21.62
CA ARG A 158 -10.06 6.54 20.72
C ARG A 158 -11.12 6.19 19.71
N ASP A 159 -11.84 7.21 19.24
CA ASP A 159 -12.79 7.06 18.17
C ASP A 159 -12.12 6.59 16.86
N GLY A 160 -12.84 5.80 16.07
CA GLY A 160 -12.31 5.22 14.84
C GLY A 160 -11.81 6.24 13.81
N ARG A 161 -12.33 7.49 13.79
CA ARG A 161 -11.86 8.51 12.83
C ARG A 161 -10.48 9.05 13.20
N THR A 162 -10.24 9.30 14.49
CA THR A 162 -8.91 9.70 14.97
C THR A 162 -7.88 8.60 14.68
N ARG A 163 -8.24 7.33 14.92
CA ARG A 163 -7.37 6.18 14.62
C ARG A 163 -7.11 6.04 13.12
N ASN A 164 -8.16 6.14 12.29
CA ASN A 164 -8.05 6.13 10.82
C ASN A 164 -7.11 7.24 10.33
N ALA A 165 -7.24 8.47 10.84
CA ALA A 165 -6.38 9.56 10.45
C ALA A 165 -4.91 9.32 10.83
N ALA A 166 -4.65 8.69 11.99
CA ALA A 166 -3.29 8.29 12.38
C ALA A 166 -2.74 7.17 11.47
N ILE A 167 -3.56 6.17 11.13
CA ILE A 167 -3.20 5.10 10.18
C ILE A 167 -2.86 5.71 8.81
N ARG A 168 -3.70 6.62 8.30
CA ARG A 168 -3.45 7.34 7.05
C ARG A 168 -2.18 8.18 7.10
N ALA A 169 -1.88 8.80 8.25
CA ALA A 169 -0.64 9.55 8.45
C ALA A 169 0.62 8.68 8.46
N LEU A 170 0.50 7.36 8.67
CA LEU A 170 1.60 6.39 8.59
C LEU A 170 1.82 5.84 7.17
N MET A 171 0.96 6.17 6.19
CA MET A 171 1.10 5.69 4.81
C MET A 171 2.45 6.08 4.20
N GLY A 172 3.11 5.11 3.55
CA GLY A 172 4.42 5.32 2.92
C GLY A 172 5.59 5.48 3.89
N ASN A 173 5.34 5.40 5.20
CA ASN A 173 6.35 5.48 6.24
C ASN A 173 6.86 4.09 6.64
N SER A 174 8.09 3.78 6.27
CA SER A 174 8.75 2.50 6.56
C SER A 174 8.77 2.11 8.05
N LEU A 175 8.84 3.10 8.95
CA LEU A 175 8.85 2.85 10.39
C LEU A 175 7.46 2.49 10.95
N GLY A 176 6.38 2.79 10.20
CA GLY A 176 5.00 2.46 10.56
C GLY A 176 4.55 1.07 10.12
N ILE A 177 5.31 0.39 9.26
CA ILE A 177 4.88 -0.87 8.64
C ILE A 177 4.52 -1.94 9.68
N ASP A 178 5.34 -2.16 10.71
CA ASP A 178 5.05 -3.18 11.72
C ASP A 178 3.78 -2.89 12.53
N ALA A 179 3.52 -1.63 12.85
CA ALA A 179 2.30 -1.22 13.52
C ALA A 179 1.06 -1.45 12.63
N LEU A 180 1.14 -1.07 11.35
CA LEU A 180 0.07 -1.30 10.39
C LEU A 180 -0.23 -2.79 10.21
N ILE A 181 0.81 -3.64 10.14
CA ILE A 181 0.66 -5.09 10.11
C ILE A 181 -0.05 -5.59 11.38
N GLN A 182 0.38 -5.13 12.56
CA GLN A 182 -0.24 -5.52 13.83
C GLN A 182 -1.73 -5.16 13.88
N ILE A 183 -2.12 -3.97 13.41
CA ILE A 183 -3.52 -3.55 13.35
C ILE A 183 -4.31 -4.42 12.36
N MET A 184 -3.77 -4.67 11.16
CA MET A 184 -4.42 -5.47 10.13
C MET A 184 -4.77 -6.90 10.61
N ILE A 185 -3.88 -7.52 11.39
CA ILE A 185 -4.00 -8.92 11.83
C ILE A 185 -4.72 -9.10 13.18
N ASP A 186 -4.95 -8.03 13.94
CA ASP A 186 -5.62 -8.11 15.23
C ASP A 186 -7.12 -8.35 15.04
N GLU A 187 -7.57 -9.56 15.37
CA GLU A 187 -8.98 -9.96 15.24
C GLU A 187 -9.93 -9.20 16.17
N SER A 188 -9.42 -8.57 17.21
CA SER A 188 -10.21 -7.73 18.12
C SER A 188 -10.41 -6.30 17.63
N GLU A 189 -9.78 -5.93 16.50
CA GLU A 189 -9.97 -4.62 15.87
C GLU A 189 -11.26 -4.54 15.06
N GLU A 190 -11.81 -3.33 14.96
CA GLU A 190 -12.96 -3.06 14.10
C GLU A 190 -12.63 -3.33 12.62
N PRO A 191 -13.56 -3.90 11.83
CA PRO A 191 -13.32 -4.21 10.42
C PRO A 191 -12.80 -3.02 9.60
N GLN A 192 -13.36 -1.83 9.84
CA GLN A 192 -12.92 -0.60 9.17
C GLN A 192 -11.46 -0.28 9.46
N VAL A 193 -11.04 -0.34 10.73
CA VAL A 193 -9.66 -0.04 11.15
C VAL A 193 -8.66 -1.02 10.54
N ARG A 194 -9.03 -2.31 10.49
CA ARG A 194 -8.22 -3.33 9.80
C ARG A 194 -8.13 -3.06 8.30
N GLY A 195 -9.23 -2.62 7.69
CA GLY A 195 -9.31 -2.18 6.30
C GLY A 195 -8.40 -0.98 6.02
N ASP A 196 -8.43 0.04 6.87
CA ASP A 196 -7.59 1.24 6.77
C ASP A 196 -6.09 0.90 6.86
N ALA A 197 -5.73 -0.01 7.78
CA ALA A 197 -4.36 -0.50 7.87
C ALA A 197 -3.93 -1.25 6.60
N THR A 198 -4.85 -1.99 5.99
CA THR A 198 -4.63 -2.71 4.72
C THR A 198 -4.45 -1.74 3.55
N GLU A 199 -5.29 -0.70 3.45
CA GLU A 199 -5.12 0.41 2.49
C GLU A 199 -3.75 1.06 2.68
N ALA A 200 -3.38 1.39 3.92
CA ALA A 200 -2.14 2.07 4.23
C ALA A 200 -0.89 1.27 3.87
N LEU A 201 -0.95 -0.05 4.07
CA LEU A 201 0.10 -0.99 3.63
C LEU A 201 0.26 -1.02 2.10
N GLY A 202 -0.74 -0.60 1.32
CA GLY A 202 -0.65 -0.42 -0.12
C GLY A 202 0.42 0.59 -0.57
N SER A 203 0.77 1.53 0.32
CA SER A 203 1.82 2.53 0.08
C SER A 203 3.23 2.06 0.50
N ALA A 204 3.41 0.78 0.83
CA ALA A 204 4.71 0.23 1.19
C ALA A 204 5.74 0.38 0.05
N ARG A 205 7.01 0.56 0.43
CA ARG A 205 8.11 0.78 -0.52
C ARG A 205 8.63 -0.56 -1.08
N ASP A 206 9.34 -0.54 -2.21
CA ASP A 206 9.90 -1.76 -2.85
C ASP A 206 10.66 -2.69 -1.90
N GLY A 207 11.41 -2.14 -0.94
CA GLY A 207 12.17 -2.93 0.04
C GLY A 207 11.30 -3.67 1.06
N GLU A 208 10.01 -3.34 1.15
CA GLU A 208 9.03 -3.93 2.07
C GLU A 208 8.11 -4.93 1.37
N ALA A 209 8.23 -5.08 0.04
CA ALA A 209 7.37 -5.91 -0.79
C ALA A 209 7.24 -7.35 -0.27
N GLU A 210 8.36 -7.98 0.07
CA GLU A 210 8.38 -9.36 0.57
C GLU A 210 7.67 -9.51 1.92
N ARG A 211 7.59 -8.44 2.72
CA ARG A 211 6.91 -8.43 4.02
C ARG A 211 5.42 -8.18 3.87
N VAL A 212 5.05 -7.23 3.01
CA VAL A 212 3.66 -6.72 2.94
C VAL A 212 2.80 -7.53 1.97
N LEU A 213 3.31 -7.81 0.78
CA LEU A 213 2.54 -8.42 -0.29
C LEU A 213 1.85 -9.74 0.11
N PRO A 214 2.50 -10.65 0.86
CA PRO A 214 1.84 -11.89 1.22
C PRO A 214 0.71 -11.71 2.24
N LEU A 215 0.81 -10.70 3.12
CA LEU A 215 -0.26 -10.32 4.07
C LEU A 215 -1.49 -9.83 3.30
N ILE A 216 -1.26 -8.93 2.33
CA ILE A 216 -2.30 -8.36 1.48
C ILE A 216 -2.99 -9.45 0.66
N ILE A 217 -2.25 -10.36 0.03
CA ILE A 217 -2.85 -11.46 -0.74
C ILE A 217 -3.64 -12.39 0.17
N THR A 218 -3.19 -12.63 1.40
CA THR A 218 -3.95 -13.43 2.38
C THR A 218 -5.28 -12.74 2.74
N ALA A 219 -5.28 -11.41 2.88
CA ALA A 219 -6.48 -10.64 3.16
C ALA A 219 -7.55 -10.71 2.06
N LEU A 220 -7.18 -11.00 0.81
CA LEU A 220 -8.13 -11.31 -0.28
C LEU A 220 -9.00 -12.54 0.01
N SER A 221 -8.60 -13.37 0.97
CA SER A 221 -9.35 -14.54 1.41
C SER A 221 -10.03 -14.41 2.77
N HIS A 222 -9.95 -13.23 3.38
CA HIS A 222 -10.49 -13.02 4.71
C HIS A 222 -12.04 -13.01 4.72
N PRO A 223 -12.72 -13.53 5.76
CA PRO A 223 -14.18 -13.46 5.87
C PRO A 223 -14.75 -12.04 5.88
N LEU A 224 -13.98 -11.07 6.39
CA LEU A 224 -14.36 -9.65 6.41
C LEU A 224 -14.28 -9.03 4.99
N PRO A 225 -15.39 -8.46 4.48
CA PRO A 225 -15.41 -7.80 3.17
C PRO A 225 -14.46 -6.60 3.07
N ASP A 226 -14.30 -5.83 4.17
CA ASP A 226 -13.37 -4.71 4.26
C ASP A 226 -11.95 -5.12 3.90
N LEU A 227 -11.46 -6.22 4.48
CA LEU A 227 -10.12 -6.70 4.21
C LEU A 227 -9.94 -7.17 2.77
N ARG A 228 -10.95 -7.79 2.16
CA ARG A 228 -10.87 -8.22 0.75
C ARG A 228 -10.87 -7.03 -0.22
N PHE A 229 -11.70 -6.02 0.08
CA PHE A 229 -11.76 -4.78 -0.72
C PHE A 229 -10.45 -4.02 -0.64
N TRP A 230 -10.00 -3.69 0.57
CA TRP A 230 -8.81 -2.88 0.77
C TRP A 230 -7.54 -3.62 0.37
N ALA A 231 -7.51 -4.95 0.47
CA ALA A 231 -6.42 -5.73 -0.10
C ALA A 231 -6.39 -5.67 -1.64
N SER A 232 -7.56 -5.70 -2.30
CA SER A 232 -7.64 -5.58 -3.77
C SER A 232 -7.13 -4.21 -4.21
N PHE A 233 -7.55 -3.15 -3.51
CA PHE A 233 -7.06 -1.79 -3.72
C PHE A 233 -5.54 -1.68 -3.48
N ALA A 234 -5.06 -2.14 -2.32
CA ALA A 234 -3.66 -2.07 -1.94
C ALA A 234 -2.72 -2.77 -2.93
N LEU A 235 -3.15 -3.89 -3.54
CA LEU A 235 -2.36 -4.56 -4.59
C LEU A 235 -2.13 -3.69 -5.82
N THR A 236 -3.10 -2.85 -6.18
CA THR A 236 -2.98 -1.90 -7.30
C THR A 236 -1.89 -0.86 -7.01
N ASP A 237 -1.86 -0.31 -5.81
CA ASP A 237 -0.86 0.67 -5.38
C ASP A 237 0.53 0.07 -5.23
N LEU A 238 0.63 -1.13 -4.64
CA LEU A 238 1.92 -1.83 -4.55
C LEU A 238 2.47 -2.12 -5.95
N LEU A 239 1.62 -2.45 -6.93
CA LEU A 239 2.07 -2.71 -8.29
C LEU A 239 2.58 -1.46 -9.01
N GLN A 240 2.03 -0.29 -8.65
CA GLN A 240 2.54 1.00 -9.11
C GLN A 240 3.93 1.28 -8.54
N ALA A 241 4.09 1.05 -7.23
CA ALA A 241 5.32 1.33 -6.51
C ALA A 241 6.47 0.39 -6.96
N PHE A 242 6.20 -0.91 -7.04
CA PHE A 242 7.25 -1.92 -7.16
C PHE A 242 7.93 -1.94 -8.52
N LYS A 243 9.27 -1.85 -8.52
CA LYS A 243 10.09 -1.99 -9.73
C LYS A 243 9.90 -3.35 -10.41
N ASN A 244 9.73 -4.42 -9.64
CA ASN A 244 9.60 -5.78 -10.15
C ASN A 244 8.17 -6.34 -9.96
N PRO A 245 7.30 -6.25 -10.97
CA PRO A 245 5.93 -6.71 -10.85
C PRO A 245 5.78 -8.25 -10.84
N GLU A 246 6.84 -9.02 -11.10
CA GLU A 246 6.80 -10.50 -11.04
C GLU A 246 6.58 -11.04 -9.63
N ILE A 247 6.90 -10.22 -8.62
CA ILE A 247 6.70 -10.58 -7.22
C ILE A 247 5.20 -10.82 -6.92
N PHE A 248 4.29 -10.08 -7.55
CA PHE A 248 2.84 -10.29 -7.43
C PHE A 248 2.41 -11.66 -7.95
N ILE A 249 3.07 -12.13 -9.00
CA ILE A 249 2.74 -13.42 -9.60
C ILE A 249 3.34 -14.56 -8.78
N THR A 250 4.57 -14.37 -8.30
CA THR A 250 5.26 -15.27 -7.35
C THR A 250 4.38 -15.56 -6.14
N PHE A 251 3.69 -14.55 -5.61
CA PHE A 251 2.78 -14.72 -4.48
C PHE A 251 1.32 -15.08 -4.86
N GLY A 252 1.00 -15.26 -6.16
CA GLY A 252 -0.32 -15.69 -6.59
C GLY A 252 -1.42 -14.63 -6.50
N ALA A 253 -1.08 -13.34 -6.55
CA ALA A 253 -2.04 -12.23 -6.41
C ALA A 253 -3.16 -12.27 -7.46
N LEU A 254 -2.83 -12.56 -8.73
CA LEU A 254 -3.83 -12.63 -9.80
C LEU A 254 -4.86 -13.74 -9.57
N ALA A 255 -4.43 -14.93 -9.14
CA ALA A 255 -5.34 -16.03 -8.84
C ALA A 255 -6.27 -15.67 -7.67
N ALA A 256 -5.74 -15.04 -6.62
CA ALA A 256 -6.53 -14.58 -5.47
C ALA A 256 -7.57 -13.51 -5.87
N LEU A 257 -7.17 -12.50 -6.65
CA LEU A 257 -8.07 -11.45 -7.16
C LEU A 257 -9.19 -12.03 -8.04
N ASN A 258 -8.84 -12.94 -8.96
CA ASN A 258 -9.80 -13.54 -9.88
C ASN A 258 -10.92 -14.31 -9.15
N ARG A 259 -10.61 -14.89 -7.99
CA ARG A 259 -11.61 -15.56 -7.15
C ARG A 259 -12.63 -14.57 -6.59
N ILE A 260 -12.16 -13.44 -6.06
CA ILE A 260 -13.04 -12.36 -5.56
C ILE A 260 -13.90 -11.82 -6.70
N ALA A 261 -13.29 -11.53 -7.86
CA ALA A 261 -13.97 -11.00 -9.04
C ALA A 261 -15.14 -11.87 -9.53
N THR A 262 -15.08 -13.18 -9.28
CA THR A 262 -16.11 -14.12 -9.73
C THR A 262 -17.38 -14.05 -8.87
N ASP A 263 -17.22 -14.09 -7.55
CA ASP A 263 -18.33 -14.42 -6.65
C ASP A 263 -18.65 -13.36 -5.58
N ASP A 264 -17.74 -12.42 -5.30
CA ASP A 264 -17.87 -11.52 -4.14
C ASP A 264 -18.68 -10.24 -4.42
N LYS A 265 -20.00 -10.36 -4.40
CA LYS A 265 -20.94 -9.28 -4.73
C LYS A 265 -21.23 -8.30 -3.58
N ILE A 266 -20.52 -8.41 -2.46
CA ILE A 266 -20.75 -7.54 -1.30
C ILE A 266 -20.38 -6.10 -1.66
N ILE A 267 -21.20 -5.14 -1.22
CA ILE A 267 -20.98 -3.70 -1.40
C ILE A 267 -20.62 -3.12 -0.03
N LEU A 268 -19.49 -2.43 0.05
CA LEU A 268 -19.08 -1.74 1.27
C LEU A 268 -19.77 -0.37 1.36
N PRO A 269 -20.18 0.08 2.57
CA PRO A 269 -20.76 1.41 2.73
C PRO A 269 -19.85 2.53 2.21
N GLY A 270 -20.36 3.35 1.29
CA GLY A 270 -19.59 4.45 0.68
C GLY A 270 -18.68 4.01 -0.48
N TRP A 271 -18.62 2.72 -0.80
CA TRP A 271 -17.79 2.15 -1.85
C TRP A 271 -18.61 1.23 -2.77
N TRP A 272 -17.98 0.79 -3.85
CA TRP A 272 -18.50 -0.17 -4.81
C TRP A 272 -18.28 -1.62 -4.38
N ALA A 273 -18.69 -2.59 -5.21
CA ALA A 273 -18.65 -4.00 -4.83
C ALA A 273 -17.20 -4.53 -4.75
N VAL A 274 -16.94 -5.44 -3.81
CA VAL A 274 -15.62 -6.05 -3.63
C VAL A 274 -15.12 -6.74 -4.91
N ARG A 275 -16.00 -7.45 -5.63
CA ARG A 275 -15.70 -8.02 -6.95
C ARG A 275 -15.24 -6.99 -7.96
N ASP A 276 -15.83 -5.79 -7.97
CA ASP A 276 -15.58 -4.82 -9.01
C ASP A 276 -14.23 -4.12 -8.74
N GLU A 277 -13.87 -3.90 -7.47
CA GLU A 277 -12.51 -3.52 -7.04
C GLU A 277 -11.47 -4.56 -7.45
N ALA A 278 -11.75 -5.84 -7.23
CA ALA A 278 -10.85 -6.90 -7.69
C ALA A 278 -10.71 -6.95 -9.22
N ILE A 279 -11.77 -6.67 -9.98
CA ILE A 279 -11.71 -6.56 -11.45
C ILE A 279 -10.79 -5.41 -11.86
N ALA A 280 -10.93 -4.22 -11.27
CA ALA A 280 -10.03 -3.09 -11.55
C ALA A 280 -8.57 -3.42 -11.24
N ALA A 281 -8.31 -4.07 -10.11
CA ALA A 281 -6.96 -4.51 -9.75
C ALA A 281 -6.39 -5.51 -10.78
N ILE A 282 -7.20 -6.45 -11.30
CA ILE A 282 -6.79 -7.41 -12.34
C ILE A 282 -6.48 -6.69 -13.66
N GLU A 283 -7.33 -5.76 -14.08
CA GLU A 283 -7.12 -4.96 -15.30
C GLU A 283 -5.81 -4.16 -15.21
N TYR A 284 -5.57 -3.54 -14.06
CA TYR A 284 -4.33 -2.82 -13.78
C TYR A 284 -3.12 -3.77 -13.83
N CYS A 285 -3.22 -4.94 -13.18
CA CYS A 285 -2.18 -5.97 -13.22
C CYS A 285 -1.85 -6.37 -14.66
N HIS A 286 -2.86 -6.68 -15.47
CA HIS A 286 -2.65 -7.07 -16.86
C HIS A 286 -2.01 -5.95 -17.69
N HIS A 287 -2.46 -4.70 -17.53
CA HIS A 287 -1.87 -3.56 -18.24
C HIS A 287 -0.39 -3.39 -17.88
N ARG A 288 -0.06 -3.40 -16.59
CA ARG A 288 1.31 -3.20 -16.10
C ARG A 288 2.24 -4.35 -16.47
N LEU A 289 1.76 -5.59 -16.44
CA LEU A 289 2.53 -6.77 -16.83
C LEU A 289 2.75 -6.84 -18.36
N ARG A 290 1.76 -6.45 -19.18
CA ARG A 290 1.88 -6.43 -20.65
C ARG A 290 2.90 -5.42 -21.17
N THR A 291 3.00 -4.25 -20.53
CA THR A 291 3.91 -3.19 -20.98
C THR A 291 5.39 -3.54 -20.78
N LYS A 292 5.71 -4.44 -19.84
CA LYS A 292 7.08 -4.96 -19.66
C LYS A 292 7.32 -6.20 -20.54
N LYS A 293 7.48 -5.99 -21.85
CA LYS A 293 7.78 -7.00 -22.91
C LYS A 293 8.95 -7.97 -22.62
N ARG A 294 9.74 -7.74 -21.57
CA ARG A 294 10.98 -8.47 -21.31
C ARG A 294 10.74 -9.85 -20.69
N TYR A 295 9.56 -10.12 -20.12
CA TYR A 295 9.33 -11.33 -19.31
C TYR A 295 8.01 -12.06 -19.59
N SER A 296 7.17 -11.54 -20.50
CA SER A 296 5.94 -12.20 -20.98
C SER A 296 6.24 -13.19 -22.11
N SER A 297 6.88 -14.33 -21.82
CA SER A 297 6.82 -15.43 -22.78
C SER A 297 5.42 -16.05 -22.68
N PRO A 298 4.63 -16.13 -23.76
CA PRO A 298 3.27 -16.69 -23.74
C PRO A 298 3.19 -18.16 -23.31
N ASN A 299 4.34 -18.78 -23.07
CA ASN A 299 4.48 -20.16 -22.64
C ASN A 299 4.82 -20.30 -21.14
N THR A 300 4.99 -19.20 -20.40
CA THR A 300 5.30 -19.25 -18.96
C THR A 300 4.01 -19.32 -18.15
N HIS A 301 3.97 -20.20 -17.16
CA HIS A 301 2.85 -20.41 -16.26
C HIS A 301 3.37 -20.48 -14.83
N PHE A 302 2.50 -20.15 -13.87
CA PHE A 302 2.77 -20.31 -12.45
C PHE A 302 1.89 -21.40 -11.88
N LEU A 303 2.48 -22.22 -11.01
CA LEU A 303 1.82 -23.34 -10.39
C LEU A 303 2.12 -23.31 -8.89
N GLY A 304 1.09 -23.08 -8.09
CA GLY A 304 1.25 -23.01 -6.65
C GLY A 304 -0.08 -22.85 -5.93
N PRO A 305 -0.10 -22.99 -4.60
CA PRO A 305 -1.27 -22.71 -3.79
C PRO A 305 -1.60 -21.22 -3.79
N VAL A 306 -2.88 -20.87 -3.70
CA VAL A 306 -3.30 -19.49 -3.38
C VAL A 306 -3.15 -19.27 -1.88
N LEU A 307 -2.50 -18.17 -1.52
CA LEU A 307 -2.34 -17.77 -0.12
C LEU A 307 -3.71 -17.50 0.52
N GLY A 308 -3.92 -18.05 1.73
CA GLY A 308 -5.02 -17.65 2.61
C GLY A 308 -6.30 -18.49 2.59
N GLN A 309 -6.30 -19.73 2.07
CA GLN A 309 -7.50 -20.58 2.17
C GLN A 309 -7.70 -21.24 3.55
N ASP A 310 -6.63 -21.45 4.33
CA ASP A 310 -6.71 -22.15 5.62
C ASP A 310 -5.75 -21.61 6.69
N GLN A 311 -5.77 -20.32 7.11
CA GLN A 311 -4.80 -19.86 8.12
C GLN A 311 -5.22 -18.88 9.22
N GLN A 312 -4.67 -19.20 10.40
CA GLN A 312 -4.48 -18.34 11.56
C GLN A 312 -3.16 -17.56 11.42
N TRP A 313 -3.15 -16.30 11.82
CA TRP A 313 -1.96 -15.45 11.87
C TRP A 313 -1.02 -15.88 13.00
N THR A 314 -0.18 -16.91 12.81
CA THR A 314 0.75 -17.34 13.86
C THR A 314 2.06 -16.55 13.83
N ARG A 315 2.44 -15.98 14.98
CA ARG A 315 3.74 -15.34 15.22
C ARG A 315 4.83 -16.41 15.30
N THR A 316 5.73 -16.50 14.33
CA THR A 316 6.93 -17.35 14.42
C THR A 316 8.08 -16.61 15.11
N PRO A 317 8.58 -17.06 16.28
CA PRO A 317 9.81 -16.55 16.87
C PRO A 317 11.03 -17.05 16.09
N SER A 318 11.97 -16.17 15.77
CA SER A 318 13.29 -16.54 15.24
C SER A 318 14.32 -16.50 16.38
N GLU A 319 15.07 -17.60 16.59
CA GLU A 319 16.10 -17.67 17.64
C GLU A 319 17.34 -16.79 17.35
N THR A 320 17.51 -16.31 16.11
CA THR A 320 18.72 -15.58 15.68
C THR A 320 18.48 -14.13 15.29
N GLN A 321 17.22 -13.68 15.22
CA GLN A 321 16.85 -12.30 14.85
C GLN A 321 15.70 -11.82 15.74
N PRO A 322 15.96 -10.89 16.69
CA PRO A 322 14.93 -10.32 17.56
C PRO A 322 13.84 -9.53 16.81
N GLU A 323 14.08 -9.17 15.55
CA GLU A 323 13.12 -8.55 14.62
C GLU A 323 12.36 -9.61 13.81
N SER A 324 11.85 -10.63 14.49
CA SER A 324 11.07 -11.72 13.89
C SER A 324 9.87 -11.19 13.10
N PHE A 325 9.94 -11.31 11.78
CA PHE A 325 8.91 -10.90 10.83
C PHE A 325 7.60 -11.67 11.05
N TYR A 326 6.47 -10.96 10.95
CA TYR A 326 5.16 -11.57 10.74
C TYR A 326 5.10 -12.13 9.31
N LEU A 327 5.60 -13.34 9.12
CA LEU A 327 5.21 -14.13 7.95
C LEU A 327 3.95 -14.91 8.35
N PRO A 328 2.80 -14.70 7.70
CA PRO A 328 1.75 -15.70 7.71
C PRO A 328 2.41 -17.01 7.32
N THR A 329 2.06 -18.09 7.99
CA THR A 329 2.51 -19.41 7.61
C THR A 329 1.91 -19.88 6.27
N PHE A 330 1.49 -19.01 5.34
CA PHE A 330 0.89 -19.17 3.98
C PHE A 330 0.22 -20.50 3.58
N THR A 331 0.93 -21.60 3.79
CA THR A 331 0.55 -22.99 3.72
C THR A 331 1.40 -23.73 4.77
N THR A 332 0.82 -24.66 5.56
CA THR A 332 1.60 -25.54 6.44
C THR A 332 2.56 -26.44 5.66
N TRP A 333 2.39 -26.50 4.35
CA TRP A 333 3.17 -27.29 3.41
C TRP A 333 4.13 -26.43 2.59
N SER A 334 5.40 -26.80 2.63
CA SER A 334 6.43 -26.35 1.70
C SER A 334 7.31 -27.55 1.36
N MET A 335 7.98 -27.51 0.22
CA MET A 335 8.88 -28.57 -0.21
C MET A 335 10.31 -28.06 -0.23
N THR A 336 11.21 -28.81 0.38
CA THR A 336 12.65 -28.53 0.27
C THR A 336 13.14 -28.80 -1.14
N VAL A 337 14.26 -28.17 -1.52
CA VAL A 337 14.90 -28.39 -2.83
C VAL A 337 15.24 -29.86 -3.05
N ASP A 338 15.67 -30.57 -2.00
CA ASP A 338 16.03 -31.98 -2.08
C ASP A 338 14.83 -32.89 -2.31
N GLU A 339 13.72 -32.65 -1.60
CA GLU A 339 12.46 -33.36 -1.83
C GLU A 339 11.94 -33.13 -3.24
N PHE A 340 11.97 -31.89 -3.72
CA PHE A 340 11.58 -31.52 -5.08
C PHE A 340 12.40 -32.29 -6.13
N MET A 341 13.73 -32.26 -6.00
CA MET A 341 14.61 -33.00 -6.90
C MET A 341 14.33 -34.51 -6.90
N LYS A 342 14.01 -35.09 -5.73
CA LYS A 342 13.68 -36.51 -5.59
C LYS A 342 12.40 -36.88 -6.34
N HIS A 343 11.33 -36.09 -6.20
CA HIS A 343 10.08 -36.31 -6.94
C HIS A 343 10.29 -36.19 -8.46
N MET A 344 11.00 -35.15 -8.90
CA MET A 344 11.29 -34.90 -10.31
C MET A 344 12.12 -36.03 -10.94
N ARG A 345 13.18 -36.51 -10.26
CA ARG A 345 14.02 -37.62 -10.76
C ARG A 345 13.26 -38.96 -10.84
N LYS A 346 12.29 -39.19 -9.95
CA LYS A 346 11.43 -40.39 -9.98
C LYS A 346 10.57 -40.43 -11.24
N ARG A 347 10.06 -39.28 -11.68
CA ARG A 347 9.19 -39.18 -12.86
C ARG A 347 9.97 -39.00 -14.16
N TRP A 348 11.03 -38.19 -14.15
CA TRP A 348 11.85 -37.86 -15.33
C TRP A 348 13.32 -38.20 -15.11
N LYS A 349 13.74 -39.37 -15.60
CA LYS A 349 15.12 -39.87 -15.46
C LYS A 349 16.21 -38.96 -16.06
N ARG A 350 15.85 -38.07 -16.99
CA ARG A 350 16.77 -37.15 -17.70
C ARG A 350 16.53 -35.68 -17.36
N VAL A 351 15.87 -35.38 -16.24
CA VAL A 351 15.75 -34.00 -15.76
C VAL A 351 17.13 -33.45 -15.40
N LYS A 352 17.41 -32.23 -15.82
CA LYS A 352 18.59 -31.46 -15.43
C LYS A 352 18.17 -30.42 -14.41
N PHE A 353 19.06 -30.12 -13.47
CA PHE A 353 18.88 -29.04 -12.50
C PHE A 353 20.06 -28.09 -12.59
N ASN A 354 19.79 -26.80 -12.39
CA ASN A 354 20.81 -25.78 -12.25
C ASN A 354 20.53 -24.97 -10.98
N MET A 355 21.46 -25.01 -10.02
CA MET A 355 21.36 -24.24 -8.78
C MET A 355 21.88 -22.83 -9.04
N ARG A 356 21.08 -21.79 -8.75
CA ARG A 356 21.52 -20.40 -8.88
C ARG A 356 22.11 -19.88 -7.56
N GLN A 357 23.27 -19.23 -7.62
CA GLN A 357 23.81 -18.34 -6.56
C GLN A 357 24.41 -17.08 -7.22
N PRO A 358 24.21 -15.82 -6.73
CA PRO A 358 23.57 -15.41 -5.47
C PRO A 358 22.39 -14.39 -5.56
N ALA A 359 21.68 -14.28 -4.42
CA ALA A 359 20.85 -13.21 -3.83
C ALA A 359 19.67 -12.56 -4.58
N ALA A 360 19.70 -12.29 -5.88
CA ALA A 360 18.71 -11.40 -6.51
C ALA A 360 17.51 -12.10 -7.18
N ASP A 361 17.57 -13.42 -7.40
CA ASP A 361 16.51 -14.14 -8.11
C ASP A 361 15.57 -14.91 -7.15
N TYR A 362 14.27 -14.89 -7.45
CA TYR A 362 13.18 -15.51 -6.68
C TYR A 362 13.16 -17.05 -6.72
N LEU A 363 14.09 -17.69 -7.44
CA LEU A 363 14.15 -19.14 -7.67
C LEU A 363 15.26 -19.77 -6.82
N LEU A 364 14.93 -20.88 -6.13
CA LEU A 364 15.89 -21.73 -5.42
C LEU A 364 16.67 -22.63 -6.39
N ILE A 365 15.98 -23.16 -7.40
CA ILE A 365 16.55 -24.11 -8.34
C ILE A 365 15.81 -24.02 -9.67
N ASP A 366 16.56 -24.02 -10.77
CA ASP A 366 16.00 -24.21 -12.11
C ASP A 366 15.99 -25.69 -12.47
N PHE A 367 15.00 -26.10 -13.27
CA PHE A 367 14.93 -27.42 -13.86
C PHE A 367 14.65 -27.36 -15.36
N GLU A 368 15.13 -28.37 -16.07
CA GLU A 368 14.87 -28.58 -17.49
C GLU A 368 14.64 -30.07 -17.75
N PHE A 369 13.57 -30.42 -18.48
CA PHE A 369 13.37 -31.78 -18.97
C PHE A 369 12.57 -31.79 -20.28
N LYS A 370 12.46 -32.97 -20.91
CA LYS A 370 11.61 -33.16 -22.09
C LYS A 370 10.35 -33.93 -21.74
N PHE A 371 9.19 -33.40 -22.13
CA PHE A 371 7.90 -34.07 -22.08
C PHE A 371 7.38 -34.29 -23.50
N SER A 372 7.14 -35.54 -23.88
CA SER A 372 6.71 -35.91 -25.26
C SER A 372 7.59 -35.27 -26.36
N GLY A 373 8.90 -35.19 -26.13
CA GLY A 373 9.88 -34.60 -27.05
C GLY A 373 10.00 -33.07 -27.00
N LYS A 374 9.11 -32.38 -26.29
CA LYS A 374 9.11 -30.91 -26.12
C LYS A 374 9.85 -30.52 -24.86
N LEU A 375 10.56 -29.39 -24.91
CA LEU A 375 11.30 -28.86 -23.77
C LEU A 375 10.34 -28.21 -22.77
N ILE A 376 10.50 -28.55 -21.49
CA ILE A 376 9.94 -27.81 -20.37
C ILE A 376 11.10 -27.29 -19.54
N THR A 377 11.05 -26.01 -19.22
CA THR A 377 11.94 -25.38 -18.25
C THR A 377 11.11 -24.81 -17.10
N GLY A 378 11.74 -24.53 -15.97
CA GLY A 378 11.05 -23.91 -14.85
C GLY A 378 11.95 -23.76 -13.65
N GLY A 379 11.39 -23.32 -12.54
CA GLY A 379 12.10 -23.27 -11.28
C GLY A 379 11.17 -23.28 -10.07
N LEU A 380 11.69 -23.80 -8.97
CA LEU A 380 11.04 -23.75 -7.65
C LEU A 380 11.38 -22.42 -6.99
N GLN A 381 10.37 -21.69 -6.53
CA GLN A 381 10.53 -20.40 -5.88
C GLN A 381 11.01 -20.56 -4.44
N ARG A 382 11.56 -19.48 -3.86
CA ARG A 382 12.10 -19.43 -2.48
C ARG A 382 11.14 -19.88 -1.40
N ASN A 383 9.85 -19.71 -1.65
CA ASN A 383 8.80 -20.14 -0.74
C ASN A 383 8.64 -21.67 -0.67
N GLY A 384 9.22 -22.43 -1.61
CA GLY A 384 9.19 -23.90 -1.62
C GLY A 384 7.85 -24.51 -2.03
N TYR A 385 6.85 -23.72 -2.41
CA TYR A 385 5.53 -24.21 -2.81
C TYR A 385 5.02 -23.65 -4.14
N THR A 386 5.66 -22.61 -4.70
CA THR A 386 5.33 -22.08 -6.03
C THR A 386 6.39 -22.47 -7.06
N LEU A 387 5.94 -22.81 -8.26
CA LEU A 387 6.75 -23.13 -9.43
C LEU A 387 6.48 -22.13 -10.55
N THR A 388 7.54 -21.69 -11.23
CA THR A 388 7.44 -21.09 -12.56
C THR A 388 7.76 -22.15 -13.60
N ILE A 389 6.94 -22.29 -14.64
CA ILE A 389 7.06 -23.36 -15.64
C ILE A 389 6.86 -22.79 -17.04
N ASN A 390 7.78 -23.07 -17.96
CA ASN A 390 7.71 -22.64 -19.34
C ASN A 390 7.76 -23.86 -20.29
N GLY A 391 6.88 -23.86 -21.29
CA GLY A 391 6.78 -24.94 -22.27
C GLY A 391 5.47 -24.90 -23.04
N GLU A 392 5.23 -25.95 -23.83
CA GLU A 392 3.96 -26.11 -24.55
C GLU A 392 2.81 -26.33 -23.56
N ARG A 393 1.70 -25.60 -23.74
CA ARG A 393 0.53 -25.60 -22.84
C ARG A 393 0.08 -27.00 -22.42
N ARG A 394 -0.05 -27.94 -23.36
CA ARG A 394 -0.43 -29.32 -23.06
C ARG A 394 0.53 -30.01 -22.08
N ALA A 395 1.82 -29.79 -22.28
CA ALA A 395 2.87 -30.37 -21.45
C ALA A 395 2.86 -29.76 -20.04
N ILE A 396 2.55 -28.46 -19.93
CA ILE A 396 2.36 -27.76 -18.66
C ILE A 396 1.14 -28.25 -17.90
N ILE A 397 -0.02 -28.40 -18.56
CA ILE A 397 -1.23 -28.93 -17.91
C ILE A 397 -0.99 -30.32 -17.35
N GLN A 398 -0.31 -31.18 -18.12
CA GLN A 398 0.06 -32.53 -17.65
C GLN A 398 1.06 -32.50 -16.48
N PHE A 399 2.01 -31.56 -16.50
CA PHE A 399 2.88 -31.34 -15.35
C PHE A 399 2.08 -30.89 -14.12
N ALA A 400 1.16 -29.94 -14.28
CA ALA A 400 0.33 -29.40 -13.21
C ALA A 400 -0.56 -30.48 -12.57
N LEU A 401 -1.18 -31.33 -13.39
CA LEU A 401 -1.95 -32.49 -12.92
C LEU A 401 -1.07 -33.49 -12.15
N TRP A 402 0.16 -33.73 -12.59
CA TRP A 402 1.10 -34.56 -11.84
C TRP A 402 1.53 -33.91 -10.51
N TRP A 403 1.84 -32.61 -10.53
CA TRP A 403 2.23 -31.86 -9.35
C TRP A 403 1.14 -31.91 -8.28
N LYS A 404 -0.13 -31.80 -8.70
CA LYS A 404 -1.30 -31.95 -7.83
C LYS A 404 -1.29 -33.27 -7.03
N THR A 405 -0.74 -34.35 -7.59
CA THR A 405 -0.66 -35.64 -6.88
C THR A 405 0.38 -35.67 -5.74
N ILE A 406 1.23 -34.65 -5.65
CA ILE A 406 2.28 -34.53 -4.64
C ILE A 406 1.85 -33.59 -3.51
N VAL A 407 1.09 -32.55 -3.87
CA VAL A 407 0.61 -31.56 -2.90
C VAL A 407 -0.51 -32.17 -2.05
N PRO A 408 -0.52 -31.96 -0.73
CA PRO A 408 -1.60 -32.42 0.13
C PRO A 408 -2.97 -31.91 -0.35
N PRO A 409 -4.02 -32.76 -0.32
CA PRO A 409 -5.33 -32.46 -0.91
C PRO A 409 -6.07 -31.30 -0.24
N GLU A 410 -5.68 -30.91 0.97
CA GLU A 410 -6.15 -29.72 1.67
C GLU A 410 -5.67 -28.40 1.05
N HIS A 411 -4.66 -28.43 0.18
CA HIS A 411 -4.13 -27.22 -0.45
C HIS A 411 -4.60 -27.08 -1.90
N THR A 412 -5.43 -26.07 -2.15
CA THR A 412 -5.88 -25.76 -3.51
C THR A 412 -4.80 -25.18 -4.37
N LEU A 413 -4.53 -25.86 -5.49
CA LEU A 413 -3.52 -25.47 -6.47
C LEU A 413 -4.11 -24.75 -7.66
N TYR A 414 -3.39 -23.75 -8.15
CA TYR A 414 -3.76 -22.99 -9.32
C TYR A 414 -2.68 -23.05 -10.38
N LEU A 415 -3.11 -23.10 -11.64
CA LEU A 415 -2.27 -22.91 -12.81
C LEU A 415 -2.62 -21.57 -13.47
N ASP A 416 -1.72 -20.59 -13.39
CA ASP A 416 -1.90 -19.24 -13.91
C ASP A 416 -1.08 -19.06 -15.21
N ALA A 417 -1.74 -18.65 -16.30
CA ALA A 417 -1.15 -18.36 -17.61
C ALA A 417 -1.03 -16.85 -17.90
N TRP A 418 -0.76 -16.04 -16.88
CA TRP A 418 -0.67 -14.58 -16.96
C TRP A 418 -1.99 -13.95 -17.44
N THR A 419 -1.94 -13.26 -18.58
CA THR A 419 -3.07 -12.56 -19.18
C THR A 419 -4.01 -13.48 -19.95
N ASP A 420 -3.64 -14.76 -20.12
CA ASP A 420 -4.43 -15.72 -20.90
C ASP A 420 -5.48 -16.46 -20.03
N GLY A 421 -5.37 -16.38 -18.69
CA GLY A 421 -6.34 -16.93 -17.74
C GLY A 421 -5.69 -17.80 -16.65
N TYR A 422 -6.52 -18.33 -15.75
CA TYR A 422 -6.11 -19.21 -14.67
C TYR A 422 -6.99 -20.47 -14.61
N ALA A 423 -6.51 -21.52 -13.97
CA ALA A 423 -7.25 -22.75 -13.73
C ALA A 423 -7.09 -23.19 -12.27
N ASP A 424 -8.22 -23.34 -11.59
CA ASP A 424 -8.33 -24.00 -10.28
C ASP A 424 -8.21 -25.51 -10.50
N LEU A 425 -7.14 -26.12 -10.01
CA LEU A 425 -6.87 -27.54 -10.24
C LEU A 425 -7.70 -28.44 -9.33
N ASP A 426 -8.39 -27.91 -8.31
CA ASP A 426 -9.38 -28.64 -7.50
C ASP A 426 -10.73 -28.71 -8.17
N ARG A 427 -11.13 -27.62 -8.81
CA ARG A 427 -12.35 -27.60 -9.61
C ARG A 427 -12.18 -28.32 -10.95
N PHE A 428 -11.01 -28.22 -11.58
CA PHE A 428 -10.74 -28.76 -12.91
C PHE A 428 -9.74 -29.90 -12.83
N SER A 429 -10.22 -31.12 -13.06
CA SER A 429 -9.40 -32.34 -12.92
C SER A 429 -8.99 -32.96 -14.26
N SER A 430 -9.57 -32.51 -15.37
CA SER A 430 -9.22 -32.98 -16.71
C SER A 430 -8.40 -31.96 -17.51
N GLU A 431 -7.55 -32.46 -18.40
CA GLU A 431 -6.76 -31.63 -19.34
C GLU A 431 -7.66 -30.69 -20.15
N ALA A 432 -8.84 -31.15 -20.55
CA ALA A 432 -9.79 -30.37 -21.36
C ALA A 432 -10.42 -29.21 -20.58
N GLU A 433 -10.80 -29.42 -19.32
CA GLU A 433 -11.35 -28.37 -18.45
C GLU A 433 -10.31 -27.30 -18.14
N ILE A 434 -9.09 -27.71 -17.77
CA ILE A 434 -7.98 -26.79 -17.51
C ILE A 434 -7.65 -26.02 -18.78
N HIS A 435 -7.55 -26.69 -19.92
CA HIS A 435 -7.29 -26.03 -21.20
C HIS A 435 -8.38 -25.01 -21.52
N LYS A 436 -9.65 -25.35 -21.30
CA LYS A 436 -10.78 -24.43 -21.49
C LYS A 436 -10.66 -23.22 -20.56
N ALA A 437 -10.41 -23.42 -19.27
CA ALA A 437 -10.25 -22.34 -18.29
C ALA A 437 -9.15 -21.34 -18.73
N LEU A 438 -7.97 -21.85 -19.10
CA LEU A 438 -6.85 -21.05 -19.67
C LEU A 438 -7.10 -20.46 -21.06
N SER A 439 -8.26 -20.74 -21.67
CA SER A 439 -8.67 -20.20 -22.98
C SER A 439 -9.83 -19.22 -22.87
N THR A 440 -10.54 -19.20 -21.74
CA THR A 440 -11.80 -18.46 -21.59
C THR A 440 -11.55 -16.97 -21.40
N TYR A 441 -10.44 -16.60 -20.75
CA TYR A 441 -10.10 -15.20 -20.47
C TYR A 441 -9.79 -14.40 -21.74
N ARG A 442 -9.29 -15.04 -22.80
CA ARG A 442 -9.12 -14.40 -24.12
C ARG A 442 -10.42 -13.90 -24.74
N ARG A 443 -11.59 -14.42 -24.35
CA ARG A 443 -12.89 -14.10 -24.99
C ARG A 443 -13.85 -13.31 -24.12
N GLY A 444 -13.59 -13.19 -22.82
CA GLY A 444 -14.58 -12.73 -21.83
C GLY A 444 -14.66 -11.21 -21.63
N ALA A 445 -13.55 -10.49 -21.72
CA ALA A 445 -13.50 -9.08 -21.31
C ALA A 445 -12.90 -8.11 -22.36
N TYR A 446 -12.15 -8.59 -23.35
CA TYR A 446 -11.33 -7.70 -24.20
C TYR A 446 -11.82 -7.49 -25.64
N ASP A 447 -12.76 -8.29 -26.15
CA ASP A 447 -13.26 -8.15 -27.53
C ASP A 447 -14.52 -7.28 -27.65
N LYS A 448 -15.01 -6.69 -26.55
CA LYS A 448 -16.24 -5.87 -26.56
C LYS A 448 -16.02 -4.35 -26.66
N GLU A 449 -14.79 -3.85 -26.55
CA GLU A 449 -14.51 -2.40 -26.63
C GLU A 449 -13.38 -2.01 -27.58
N VAL A 450 -13.09 -2.83 -28.59
CA VAL A 450 -12.31 -2.39 -29.75
C VAL A 450 -13.08 -2.76 -31.02
N ASN A 451 -14.14 -1.99 -31.30
CA ASN A 451 -14.62 -1.66 -32.64
C ASN A 451 -15.50 -0.41 -32.59
#